data_AF-A0A0J1GJD1-F1
#
_entry.id   AF-A0A0J1GJD1-F1
#
_cell.length_a   1.000
_cell.length_b   1.000
_cell.length_c   1.000
_cell.angle_alpha   90.00
_cell.angle_beta   90.00
_cell.angle_gamma   90.00
#
_symmetry.space_group_name_H-M   'P 1'
#
loop_
_entity.id
_entity.type
_entity.pdbx_description
1 polymer ?
#
loop_
_entity_poly.entity_id
_entity_poly.type
_entity_poly.pdbx_seq_one_letter_code
_entity_poly.pdbx_strand_id
1 'polypeptide(L)'
;MQGTLSKLHSQLGDVVEYHLPLGDQRFALNPHIGQPIRLTFTGNIFCDACGKKTKKSYSQGHCFPCMKSLARCDMCIMKPETCHYAKGTCREPQWGETHCMVPHYVYLSNTSGLKVGITRHTQLPTRWIDQGATQALAILKVKSRYLSGLTEIALAELVADKTNWRAMLKGDNAEIDLKAEAARLLPEIEQRISELLAEFGEDAIERLDNDIVNIHYPVQQYPTKISSHNFDKNPVVEGVLLGIKGQYLIFDTGVINIRKFTSYEVSVEAL
;
A
#
# COMPACT_ATOMS: atom_id res chain seq x y z
N MET A 1 23.85 8.81 1.49
CA MET A 1 22.79 9.80 1.80
C MET A 1 22.17 9.46 3.15
N GLN A 2 21.54 10.41 3.86
CA GLN A 2 20.89 10.14 5.16
C GLN A 2 19.60 10.94 5.29
N GLY A 3 18.57 10.33 5.88
CA GLY A 3 17.32 11.02 6.20
C GLY A 3 16.26 10.06 6.73
N THR A 4 15.07 10.59 7.03
CA THR A 4 13.93 9.79 7.49
C THR A 4 13.31 9.00 6.35
N LEU A 5 13.12 7.70 6.57
CA LEU A 5 12.41 6.85 5.62
C LEU A 5 10.92 7.23 5.55
N SER A 6 10.36 7.12 4.36
CA SER A 6 8.92 6.99 4.12
C SER A 6 8.65 5.83 3.17
N LYS A 7 7.39 5.57 2.82
CA LYS A 7 7.08 4.50 1.85
C LYS A 7 7.88 4.70 0.57
N LEU A 8 8.34 3.62 -0.07
CA LEU A 8 9.03 3.70 -1.35
C LEU A 8 8.19 4.50 -2.34
N HIS A 9 8.84 5.42 -3.04
CA HIS A 9 8.20 6.14 -4.13
C HIS A 9 8.34 5.29 -5.38
N SER A 10 7.19 4.96 -5.99
CA SER A 10 7.14 4.11 -7.17
C SER A 10 6.42 4.81 -8.33
N GLN A 11 6.90 4.55 -9.53
CA GLN A 11 6.30 5.02 -10.78
C GLN A 11 6.13 3.84 -11.72
N LEU A 12 4.96 3.76 -12.38
CA LEU A 12 4.70 2.75 -13.39
C LEU A 12 5.47 3.09 -14.67
N GLY A 13 6.17 2.11 -15.21
CA GLY A 13 6.80 2.08 -16.53
C GLY A 13 6.76 0.65 -17.07
N ASP A 14 7.56 0.33 -18.09
CA ASP A 14 7.69 -1.06 -18.59
C ASP A 14 8.08 -2.02 -17.46
N VAL A 15 8.98 -1.55 -16.60
CA VAL A 15 9.32 -2.10 -15.29
C VAL A 15 9.18 -0.96 -14.27
N VAL A 16 8.64 -1.25 -13.09
CA VAL A 16 8.42 -0.23 -12.06
C VAL A 16 9.74 0.43 -11.63
N GLU A 17 9.73 1.76 -11.58
CA GLU A 17 10.83 2.57 -11.06
C GLU A 17 10.63 2.88 -9.57
N TYR A 18 11.70 2.75 -8.80
CA TYR A 18 11.71 2.90 -7.36
C TYR A 18 12.75 3.89 -6.87
N HIS A 19 12.33 4.69 -5.91
CA HIS A 19 13.21 5.57 -5.15
C HIS A 19 13.01 5.34 -3.65
N LEU A 20 14.11 5.36 -2.90
CA LEU A 20 14.14 5.35 -1.44
C LEU A 20 14.09 6.81 -0.94
N PRO A 21 12.98 7.25 -0.31
CA PRO A 21 12.93 8.59 0.25
C PRO A 21 13.72 8.67 1.55
N LEU A 22 14.51 9.74 1.70
CA LEU A 22 15.36 10.03 2.86
C LEU A 22 15.18 11.51 3.21
N GLY A 23 14.18 11.82 4.04
CA GLY A 23 13.71 13.19 4.22
C GLY A 23 13.25 13.77 2.88
N ASP A 24 13.80 14.92 2.50
CA ASP A 24 13.49 15.58 1.22
C ASP A 24 14.27 15.01 0.03
N GLN A 25 15.21 14.10 0.28
CA GLN A 25 16.03 13.49 -0.76
C GLN A 25 15.42 12.18 -1.27
N ARG A 26 15.78 11.80 -2.50
CA ARG A 26 15.38 10.52 -3.12
C ARG A 26 16.60 9.82 -3.69
N PHE A 27 16.86 8.61 -3.23
CA PHE A 27 17.89 7.74 -3.77
C PHE A 27 17.27 6.79 -4.79
N ALA A 28 17.69 6.86 -6.06
CA ALA A 28 17.20 5.97 -7.11
C ALA A 28 17.69 4.54 -6.84
N LEU A 29 16.79 3.56 -6.78
CA LEU A 29 17.15 2.19 -6.38
C LEU A 29 17.43 1.29 -7.58
N ASN A 30 16.68 1.44 -8.68
CA ASN A 30 16.80 0.56 -9.85
C ASN A 30 18.23 0.43 -10.41
N PRO A 31 19.03 1.51 -10.53
CA PRO A 31 20.40 1.41 -11.04
C PRO A 31 21.36 0.58 -10.17
N HIS A 32 20.99 0.32 -8.91
CA HIS A 32 21.81 -0.42 -7.95
C HIS A 32 21.36 -1.87 -7.78
N ILE A 33 20.42 -2.36 -8.60
CA ILE A 33 20.08 -3.78 -8.62
C ILE A 33 21.29 -4.57 -9.13
N GLY A 34 21.63 -5.65 -8.43
CA GLY A 34 22.84 -6.43 -8.63
C GLY A 34 24.07 -5.87 -7.92
N GLN A 35 23.95 -4.75 -7.21
CA GLN A 35 25.06 -4.12 -6.47
C GLN A 35 24.88 -4.22 -4.95
N PRO A 36 25.97 -4.22 -4.18
CA PRO A 36 25.91 -4.17 -2.73
C PRO A 36 25.43 -2.80 -2.23
N ILE A 37 24.43 -2.81 -1.34
CA ILE A 37 23.92 -1.61 -0.67
C ILE A 37 23.88 -1.86 0.84
N ARG A 38 24.23 -0.84 1.61
CA ARG A 38 24.07 -0.83 3.07
C ARG A 38 23.07 0.24 3.50
N LEU A 39 22.16 -0.15 4.39
CA LEU A 39 21.24 0.70 5.12
C LEU A 39 21.57 0.64 6.62
N THR A 40 21.85 1.78 7.24
CA THR A 40 22.17 1.86 8.67
C THR A 40 21.19 2.76 9.40
N PHE A 41 20.45 2.19 10.35
CA PHE A 41 19.60 2.95 11.26
C PHE A 41 20.44 3.75 12.26
N THR A 42 20.22 5.06 12.32
CA THR A 42 21.02 5.98 13.16
C THR A 42 20.66 5.92 14.64
N GLY A 43 19.57 5.24 15.00
CA GLY A 43 18.97 5.27 16.34
C GLY A 43 17.95 6.39 16.54
N ASN A 44 17.75 7.26 15.54
CA ASN A 44 16.77 8.36 15.62
C ASN A 44 15.47 8.02 14.88
N ILE A 45 14.33 8.31 15.52
CA ILE A 45 13.01 8.24 14.89
C ILE A 45 12.34 9.60 15.04
N PHE A 46 11.82 10.17 13.95
CA PHE A 46 11.17 11.48 13.93
C PHE A 46 9.75 11.37 13.41
N CYS A 47 8.77 11.79 14.22
CA CYS A 47 7.36 11.71 13.88
C CYS A 47 7.07 12.37 12.52
N ASP A 48 6.45 11.64 11.60
CA ASP A 48 6.03 12.12 10.28
C ASP A 48 5.07 13.33 10.35
N ALA A 49 4.27 13.42 11.43
CA ALA A 49 3.31 14.52 11.58
C ALA A 49 3.93 15.80 12.16
N CYS A 50 4.82 15.67 13.15
CA CYS A 50 5.24 16.81 13.97
C CYS A 50 6.76 16.99 14.08
N GLY A 51 7.55 16.13 13.42
CA GLY A 51 9.01 16.18 13.42
C GLY A 51 9.68 15.84 14.76
N LYS A 52 8.93 15.71 15.87
CA LYS A 52 9.51 15.44 17.19
C LYS A 52 10.19 14.06 17.22
N LYS A 53 11.39 14.03 17.80
CA LYS A 53 12.11 12.79 18.09
C LYS A 53 11.30 11.90 19.03
N THR A 54 11.24 10.62 18.74
CA THR A 54 10.52 9.62 19.54
C THR A 54 11.32 8.33 19.66
N LYS A 55 10.98 7.50 20.66
CA LYS A 55 11.63 6.20 20.88
C LYS A 55 11.03 5.07 20.03
N LYS A 56 9.81 5.25 19.53
CA LYS A 56 9.06 4.23 18.77
C LYS A 56 8.18 4.90 17.72
N SER A 57 8.03 4.23 16.59
CA SER A 57 7.07 4.61 15.54
C SER A 57 5.74 3.88 15.73
N TYR A 58 4.64 4.62 15.80
CA TYR A 58 3.28 4.11 15.90
C TYR A 58 2.53 4.41 14.59
N SER A 59 1.53 3.60 14.22
CA SER A 59 0.66 3.86 13.05
C SER A 59 1.42 4.33 11.80
N GLN A 60 2.50 3.63 11.44
CA GLN A 60 3.33 3.91 10.26
C GLN A 60 4.00 5.29 10.24
N GLY A 61 4.60 5.76 11.34
CA GLY A 61 5.44 6.98 11.34
C GLY A 61 5.16 7.99 12.46
N HIS A 62 4.28 7.69 13.41
CA HIS A 62 3.79 8.69 14.37
C HIS A 62 4.40 8.51 15.75
N CYS A 63 4.59 9.61 16.48
CA CYS A 63 4.77 9.55 17.93
C CYS A 63 3.42 9.27 18.63
N PHE A 64 3.47 8.80 19.87
CA PHE A 64 2.27 8.43 20.62
C PHE A 64 1.22 9.55 20.75
N PRO A 65 1.59 10.82 21.05
CA PRO A 65 0.62 11.93 21.06
C PRO A 65 -0.10 12.10 19.71
N CYS A 66 0.63 12.15 18.60
CA CYS A 66 0.05 12.31 17.27
C CYS A 66 -0.81 11.10 16.86
N MET A 67 -0.41 9.89 17.23
CA MET A 67 -1.22 8.69 16.99
C MET A 67 -2.58 8.78 17.69
N LYS A 68 -2.63 9.31 18.92
CA LYS A 68 -3.88 9.49 19.66
C LYS A 68 -4.75 10.64 19.12
N SER A 69 -4.13 11.71 18.61
CA SER A 69 -4.88 12.92 18.23
C SER A 69 -5.36 12.91 16.78
N LEU A 70 -4.58 12.38 15.85
CA LEU A 70 -4.84 12.54 14.41
C LEU A 70 -5.83 11.51 13.86
N ALA A 71 -6.80 11.95 13.05
CA ALA A 71 -7.77 11.10 12.39
C ALA A 71 -7.11 10.14 11.37
N ARG A 72 -5.98 10.54 10.76
CA ARG A 72 -5.21 9.68 9.84
C ARG A 72 -4.60 8.43 10.51
N CYS A 73 -4.64 8.37 11.85
CA CYS A 73 -4.20 7.23 12.65
C CYS A 73 -5.34 6.34 13.12
N ASP A 74 -6.60 6.69 12.82
CA ASP A 74 -7.77 5.95 13.30
C ASP A 74 -7.94 4.60 12.61
N MET A 75 -8.63 3.69 13.30
CA MET A 75 -8.96 2.36 12.76
C MET A 75 -9.77 2.44 11.47
N CYS A 76 -10.61 3.47 11.30
CA CYS A 76 -11.38 3.65 10.07
C CYS A 76 -10.51 3.94 8.84
N ILE A 77 -9.21 4.24 9.01
CA ILE A 77 -8.24 4.30 7.92
C ILE A 77 -7.82 2.91 7.46
N MET A 78 -7.83 1.91 8.33
CA MET A 78 -7.59 0.51 7.94
C MET A 78 -8.88 -0.23 7.58
N LYS A 79 -10.00 0.22 8.15
CA LYS A 79 -11.34 -0.37 8.04
C LYS A 79 -12.35 0.69 7.62
N PRO A 80 -12.39 1.07 6.34
CA PRO A 80 -13.19 2.20 5.87
C PRO A 80 -14.69 2.08 6.17
N GLU A 81 -15.23 0.86 6.27
CA GLU A 81 -16.60 0.55 6.69
C GLU A 81 -16.94 1.03 8.11
N THR A 82 -15.93 1.34 8.94
CA THR A 82 -16.09 1.84 10.30
C THR A 82 -15.95 3.36 10.42
N CYS A 83 -16.16 4.09 9.31
CA CYS A 83 -15.93 5.53 9.19
C CYS A 83 -16.44 6.35 10.38
N HIS A 84 -15.53 7.01 11.10
CA HIS A 84 -15.88 7.91 12.20
C HIS A 84 -16.59 9.19 11.71
N TYR A 85 -16.26 9.69 10.51
CA TYR A 85 -16.91 10.87 9.95
C TYR A 85 -18.40 10.60 9.68
N ALA A 86 -18.72 9.47 9.04
CA ALA A 86 -20.10 9.06 8.81
C ALA A 86 -20.90 8.88 10.12
N LYS A 87 -20.22 8.53 11.22
CA LYS A 87 -20.80 8.41 12.56
C LYS A 87 -20.84 9.71 13.36
N GLY A 88 -20.32 10.82 12.82
CA GLY A 88 -20.22 12.11 13.53
C GLY A 88 -19.18 12.14 14.66
N THR A 89 -18.26 11.17 14.73
CA THR A 89 -17.27 11.02 15.81
C THR A 89 -15.82 11.24 15.35
N CYS A 90 -15.62 11.77 14.13
CA CYS A 90 -14.28 12.03 13.62
C CYS A 90 -13.53 13.06 14.49
N ARG A 91 -12.28 12.76 14.84
CA ARG A 91 -11.42 13.68 15.61
C ARG A 91 -11.08 14.96 14.85
N GLU A 92 -11.02 14.86 13.52
CA GLU A 92 -10.73 15.97 12.60
C GLU A 92 -11.76 15.96 11.45
N PRO A 93 -12.97 16.52 11.63
CA PRO A 93 -14.02 16.48 10.61
C PRO A 93 -13.60 17.12 9.28
N GLN A 94 -12.93 18.28 9.31
CA GLN A 94 -12.46 18.95 8.09
C GLN A 94 -11.43 18.11 7.32
N TRP A 95 -10.62 17.32 8.03
CA TRP A 95 -9.74 16.33 7.40
C TRP A 95 -10.55 15.21 6.73
N GLY A 96 -11.62 14.75 7.38
CA GLY A 96 -12.54 13.76 6.84
C GLY A 96 -13.20 14.18 5.53
N GLU A 97 -13.57 15.45 5.38
CA GLU A 97 -14.15 15.98 4.12
C GLU A 97 -13.19 15.84 2.94
N THR A 98 -11.92 16.17 3.16
CA THR A 98 -10.89 16.19 2.10
C THR A 98 -10.25 14.82 1.85
N HIS A 99 -10.39 13.86 2.76
CA HIS A 99 -9.71 12.56 2.68
C HIS A 99 -10.65 11.35 2.65
N CYS A 100 -11.79 11.43 3.32
CA CYS A 100 -12.77 10.34 3.40
C CYS A 100 -13.96 10.60 2.48
N MET A 101 -14.45 11.84 2.37
CA MET A 101 -15.61 12.20 1.56
C MET A 101 -15.21 12.62 0.13
N VAL A 102 -14.24 11.89 -0.44
CA VAL A 102 -13.76 12.09 -1.81
C VAL A 102 -13.92 10.81 -2.61
N PRO A 103 -14.00 10.91 -3.96
CA PRO A 103 -14.14 9.73 -4.81
C PRO A 103 -13.04 8.69 -4.58
N HIS A 104 -13.47 7.44 -4.45
CA HIS A 104 -12.62 6.27 -4.30
C HIS A 104 -12.94 5.24 -5.38
N TYR A 105 -12.01 4.31 -5.58
CA TYR A 105 -12.09 3.25 -6.55
C TYR A 105 -12.00 1.92 -5.82
N VAL A 106 -12.90 1.01 -6.18
CA VAL A 106 -12.84 -0.41 -5.81
C VAL A 106 -12.23 -1.15 -7.00
N TYR A 107 -11.26 -2.01 -6.73
CA TYR A 107 -10.50 -2.70 -7.76
C TYR A 107 -10.26 -4.16 -7.40
N LEU A 108 -10.07 -4.98 -8.44
CA LEU A 108 -9.51 -6.32 -8.33
C LEU A 108 -8.01 -6.27 -8.62
N SER A 109 -7.25 -7.13 -7.97
CA SER A 109 -5.80 -7.25 -8.20
C SER A 109 -5.31 -8.67 -8.01
N ASN A 110 -4.24 -9.02 -8.73
CA ASN A 110 -3.51 -10.27 -8.55
C ASN A 110 -2.19 -9.97 -7.84
N THR A 111 -2.08 -10.30 -6.55
CA THR A 111 -0.86 -10.06 -5.74
C THR A 111 -0.18 -11.36 -5.30
N SER A 112 -0.98 -12.33 -4.89
CA SER A 112 -0.60 -13.73 -4.68
C SER A 112 -1.80 -14.65 -4.97
N GLY A 113 -2.69 -14.19 -5.85
CA GLY A 113 -4.10 -14.55 -5.92
C GLY A 113 -5.00 -13.33 -6.02
N LEU A 114 -6.28 -13.59 -6.33
CA LEU A 114 -7.32 -12.56 -6.48
C LEU A 114 -7.56 -11.85 -5.16
N LYS A 115 -7.59 -10.52 -5.20
CA LYS A 115 -7.84 -9.66 -4.07
C LYS A 115 -8.69 -8.46 -4.47
N VAL A 116 -9.62 -8.09 -3.60
CA VAL A 116 -10.36 -6.82 -3.66
C VAL A 116 -9.60 -5.76 -2.86
N GLY A 117 -9.52 -4.55 -3.38
CA GLY A 117 -8.94 -3.43 -2.65
C GLY A 117 -9.59 -2.11 -3.00
N ILE A 118 -9.30 -1.10 -2.18
CA ILE A 118 -9.76 0.27 -2.40
C ILE A 118 -8.63 1.29 -2.43
N THR A 119 -8.87 2.38 -3.14
CA THR A 119 -7.92 3.51 -3.19
C THR A 119 -8.58 4.79 -3.69
N ARG A 120 -7.92 5.93 -3.49
CA ARG A 120 -8.31 7.20 -4.13
C ARG A 120 -7.66 7.32 -5.51
N HIS A 121 -8.24 8.16 -6.37
CA HIS A 121 -7.75 8.38 -7.73
C HIS A 121 -6.25 8.73 -7.78
N THR A 122 -5.82 9.66 -6.93
CA THR A 122 -4.42 10.17 -6.87
C THR A 122 -3.39 9.14 -6.39
N GLN A 123 -3.82 7.92 -6.09
CA GLN A 123 -2.93 6.82 -5.75
C GLN A 123 -2.98 5.69 -6.78
N LEU A 124 -3.73 5.83 -7.87
CA LEU A 124 -3.66 4.90 -9.00
C LEU A 124 -2.56 5.36 -9.95
N PRO A 125 -1.65 4.47 -10.42
CA PRO A 125 -1.53 3.04 -10.09
C PRO A 125 -0.65 2.73 -8.86
N THR A 126 -0.04 3.73 -8.21
CA THR A 126 0.91 3.57 -7.08
C THR A 126 0.42 2.62 -5.98
N ARG A 127 -0.88 2.59 -5.67
CA ARG A 127 -1.45 1.73 -4.63
C ARG A 127 -1.39 0.24 -4.98
N TRP A 128 -1.54 -0.09 -6.26
CA TRP A 128 -1.39 -1.45 -6.77
C TRP A 128 0.07 -1.88 -6.67
N ILE A 129 0.97 -0.98 -7.08
CA ILE A 129 2.41 -1.19 -6.97
C ILE A 129 2.79 -1.43 -5.51
N ASP A 130 2.38 -0.55 -4.58
CA ASP A 130 2.64 -0.63 -3.13
C ASP A 130 2.22 -1.97 -2.51
N GLN A 131 1.21 -2.63 -3.09
CA GLN A 131 0.70 -3.91 -2.63
C GLN A 131 1.38 -5.12 -3.28
N GLY A 132 2.23 -4.93 -4.29
CA GLY A 132 2.90 -6.02 -4.99
C GLY A 132 2.02 -6.71 -6.05
N ALA A 133 0.98 -6.04 -6.55
CA ALA A 133 0.10 -6.59 -7.57
C ALA A 133 0.82 -6.71 -8.93
N THR A 134 0.69 -7.84 -9.61
CA THR A 134 1.16 -8.05 -10.99
C THR A 134 0.10 -7.66 -12.02
N GLN A 135 -1.17 -7.69 -11.63
CA GLN A 135 -2.30 -7.24 -12.43
C GLN A 135 -3.28 -6.47 -11.56
N ALA A 136 -3.91 -5.43 -12.10
CA ALA A 136 -4.97 -4.71 -11.42
C ALA A 136 -6.03 -4.18 -12.38
N LEU A 137 -7.27 -4.12 -11.90
CA LEU A 137 -8.45 -3.66 -12.65
C LEU A 137 -9.37 -2.87 -11.73
N ALA A 138 -9.53 -1.57 -11.98
CA ALA A 138 -10.55 -0.77 -11.30
C ALA A 138 -11.93 -1.07 -11.88
N ILE A 139 -12.86 -1.51 -11.03
CA ILE A 139 -14.19 -2.01 -11.43
C ILE A 139 -15.33 -1.09 -11.04
N LEU A 140 -15.16 -0.31 -9.96
CA LEU A 140 -16.17 0.64 -9.49
C LEU A 140 -15.49 1.94 -9.05
N LYS A 141 -16.17 3.06 -9.29
CA LYS A 141 -15.87 4.36 -8.69
C LYS A 141 -17.03 4.73 -7.78
N VAL A 142 -16.72 5.18 -6.57
CA VAL A 142 -17.71 5.48 -5.55
C VAL A 142 -17.45 6.85 -4.95
N LYS A 143 -18.49 7.54 -4.51
CA LYS A 143 -18.41 8.94 -4.03
C LYS A 143 -17.52 9.15 -2.81
N SER A 144 -17.38 8.15 -1.95
CA SER A 144 -16.64 8.29 -0.69
C SER A 144 -15.84 7.05 -0.36
N ARG A 145 -14.83 7.26 0.48
CA ARG A 145 -14.05 6.18 1.09
C ARG A 145 -14.92 5.23 1.90
N TYR A 146 -15.91 5.75 2.61
CA TYR A 146 -16.82 4.93 3.39
C TYR A 146 -17.57 3.94 2.50
N LEU A 147 -18.13 4.44 1.39
CA LEU A 147 -18.84 3.63 0.43
C LEU A 147 -17.94 2.58 -0.22
N SER A 148 -16.68 2.92 -0.50
CA SER A 148 -15.71 1.93 -0.98
C SER A 148 -15.47 0.81 0.02
N GLY A 149 -15.44 1.08 1.33
CA GLY A 149 -15.31 0.05 2.36
C GLY A 149 -16.50 -0.88 2.43
N LEU A 150 -17.73 -0.34 2.35
CA LEU A 150 -18.96 -1.16 2.31
C LEU A 150 -18.98 -2.08 1.09
N THR A 151 -18.55 -1.56 -0.06
CA THR A 151 -18.48 -2.31 -1.32
C THR A 151 -17.35 -3.34 -1.31
N GLU A 152 -16.19 -2.99 -0.75
CA GLU A 152 -15.04 -3.88 -0.58
C GLU A 152 -15.40 -5.10 0.24
N ILE A 153 -16.12 -4.93 1.36
CA ILE A 153 -16.56 -6.05 2.20
C ILE A 153 -17.48 -6.99 1.43
N ALA A 154 -18.48 -6.46 0.74
CA ALA A 154 -19.42 -7.27 -0.01
C ALA A 154 -18.71 -8.15 -1.07
N LEU A 155 -17.71 -7.60 -1.75
CA LEU A 155 -16.90 -8.38 -2.70
C LEU A 155 -15.92 -9.32 -2.00
N ALA A 156 -15.31 -8.91 -0.89
CA ALA A 156 -14.31 -9.70 -0.18
C ALA A 156 -14.89 -10.98 0.44
N GLU A 157 -16.17 -11.00 0.79
CA GLU A 157 -16.86 -12.21 1.25
C GLU A 157 -16.91 -13.31 0.16
N LEU A 158 -16.86 -12.92 -1.11
CA LEU A 158 -16.90 -13.81 -2.28
C LEU A 158 -15.50 -14.22 -2.78
N VAL A 159 -14.45 -13.62 -2.23
CA VAL A 159 -13.06 -13.86 -2.62
C VAL A 159 -12.34 -14.53 -1.45
N ALA A 160 -11.73 -15.69 -1.70
CA ALA A 160 -10.88 -16.32 -0.71
C ALA A 160 -9.59 -15.48 -0.52
N ASP A 161 -9.63 -14.48 0.38
CA ASP A 161 -8.45 -13.65 0.67
C ASP A 161 -7.39 -14.49 1.39
N LYS A 162 -6.51 -15.08 0.58
CA LYS A 162 -5.33 -15.84 1.00
C LYS A 162 -4.06 -15.03 0.76
N THR A 163 -4.12 -13.70 0.90
CA THR A 163 -2.95 -12.85 0.65
C THR A 163 -1.83 -13.17 1.64
N ASN A 164 -0.81 -13.89 1.18
CA ASN A 164 0.39 -14.19 1.93
C ASN A 164 1.54 -13.34 1.37
N TRP A 165 1.95 -12.31 2.11
CA TRP A 165 3.05 -11.44 1.68
C TRP A 165 4.34 -12.22 1.37
N ARG A 166 4.54 -13.40 1.98
CA ARG A 166 5.66 -14.28 1.64
C ARG A 166 5.51 -14.91 0.27
N ALA A 167 4.30 -15.27 -0.15
CA ALA A 167 4.05 -15.81 -1.48
C ALA A 167 4.31 -14.73 -2.55
N MET A 168 3.85 -13.50 -2.31
CA MET A 168 4.08 -12.34 -3.18
C MET A 168 5.57 -12.07 -3.48
N LEU A 169 6.47 -12.36 -2.53
CA LEU A 169 7.92 -12.14 -2.69
C LEU A 169 8.67 -13.36 -3.23
N LYS A 170 8.02 -14.50 -3.49
CA LYS A 170 8.67 -15.72 -3.99
C LYS A 170 8.67 -15.85 -5.51
N GLY A 171 8.01 -14.94 -6.21
CA GLY A 171 7.89 -14.98 -7.65
C GLY A 171 6.68 -14.21 -8.13
N ASP A 172 6.41 -14.38 -9.41
CA ASP A 172 5.17 -13.95 -10.03
C ASP A 172 4.12 -15.06 -9.94
N ASN A 173 2.86 -14.64 -9.95
CA ASN A 173 1.73 -15.55 -9.90
C ASN A 173 1.23 -15.82 -11.31
N ALA A 174 0.52 -16.94 -11.47
CA ALA A 174 -0.26 -17.16 -12.67
C ALA A 174 -1.21 -15.97 -12.91
N GLU A 175 -1.32 -15.57 -14.17
CA GLU A 175 -2.27 -14.53 -14.56
C GLU A 175 -3.70 -14.95 -14.25
N ILE A 176 -4.51 -13.97 -13.88
CA ILE A 176 -5.93 -14.12 -13.62
C ILE A 176 -6.65 -13.22 -14.60
N ASP A 177 -7.69 -13.75 -15.24
CA ASP A 177 -8.61 -12.93 -16.03
C ASP A 177 -9.47 -12.08 -15.08
N LEU A 178 -8.97 -10.89 -14.74
CA LEU A 178 -9.65 -9.98 -13.83
C LEU A 178 -10.98 -9.47 -14.41
N LYS A 179 -11.15 -9.43 -15.74
CA LYS A 179 -12.42 -9.04 -16.36
C LYS A 179 -13.46 -10.13 -16.17
N ALA A 180 -13.08 -11.40 -16.36
CA ALA A 180 -13.96 -12.53 -16.07
C ALA A 180 -14.33 -12.60 -14.58
N GLU A 181 -13.38 -12.39 -13.67
CA GLU A 181 -13.66 -12.35 -12.23
C GLU A 181 -14.59 -11.17 -11.86
N ALA A 182 -14.43 -10.00 -12.47
CA ALA A 182 -15.34 -8.88 -12.27
C ALA A 182 -16.76 -9.21 -12.75
N ALA A 183 -16.89 -9.82 -13.93
CA ALA A 183 -18.17 -10.26 -14.49
C ALA A 183 -18.85 -11.34 -13.64
N ARG A 184 -18.07 -12.17 -12.94
CA ARG A 184 -18.57 -13.17 -11.99
C ARG A 184 -18.99 -12.55 -10.65
N LEU A 185 -18.22 -11.59 -10.13
CA LEU A 185 -18.40 -11.05 -8.77
C LEU A 185 -19.44 -9.94 -8.68
N LEU A 186 -19.52 -9.04 -9.67
CA LEU A 186 -20.42 -7.89 -9.60
C LEU A 186 -21.92 -8.28 -9.51
N PRO A 187 -22.43 -9.27 -10.26
CA PRO A 187 -23.83 -9.70 -10.15
C PRO A 187 -24.18 -10.23 -8.75
N GLU A 188 -23.25 -10.89 -8.07
CA GLU A 188 -23.47 -11.47 -6.75
C GLU A 188 -23.68 -10.40 -5.65
N ILE A 189 -23.23 -9.17 -5.89
CA ILE A 189 -23.39 -8.05 -4.96
C ILE A 189 -24.42 -7.00 -5.44
N GLU A 190 -25.19 -7.29 -6.49
CA GLU A 190 -26.13 -6.34 -7.10
C GLU A 190 -27.18 -5.83 -6.10
N GLN A 191 -27.72 -6.73 -5.28
CA GLN A 191 -28.66 -6.37 -4.23
C GLN A 191 -28.02 -5.37 -3.26
N ARG A 192 -26.76 -5.63 -2.85
CA ARG A 192 -26.03 -4.74 -1.94
C ARG A 192 -25.73 -3.39 -2.58
N ILE A 193 -25.37 -3.36 -3.87
CA ILE A 193 -25.20 -2.12 -4.63
C ILE A 193 -26.51 -1.32 -4.66
N SER A 194 -27.64 -1.98 -4.91
CA SER A 194 -28.96 -1.32 -4.96
C SER A 194 -29.34 -0.69 -3.62
N GLU A 195 -29.10 -1.39 -2.51
CA GLU A 195 -29.29 -0.84 -1.15
C GLU A 195 -28.44 0.41 -0.92
N LEU A 196 -27.17 0.37 -1.32
CA LEU A 196 -26.25 1.49 -1.18
C LEU A 196 -26.63 2.68 -2.05
N LEU A 197 -27.11 2.46 -3.27
CA LEU A 197 -27.62 3.53 -4.15
C LEU A 197 -28.87 4.19 -3.57
N ALA A 198 -29.78 3.40 -2.98
CA ALA A 198 -30.97 3.94 -2.32
C ALA A 198 -30.62 4.81 -1.10
N GLU A 199 -29.57 4.46 -0.35
CA GLU A 199 -29.12 5.20 0.84
C GLU A 199 -28.28 6.44 0.49
N PHE A 200 -27.37 6.35 -0.48
CA PHE A 200 -26.36 7.37 -0.78
C PHE A 200 -26.60 8.16 -2.08
N GLY A 201 -27.65 7.83 -2.83
CA GLY A 201 -28.04 8.44 -4.10
C GLY A 201 -27.67 7.59 -5.32
N GLU A 202 -28.42 7.76 -6.41
CA GLU A 202 -28.28 6.97 -7.66
C GLU A 202 -26.90 7.11 -8.33
N ASP A 203 -26.21 8.23 -8.10
CA ASP A 203 -24.88 8.51 -8.62
C ASP A 203 -23.76 8.16 -7.62
N ALA A 204 -24.07 7.42 -6.54
CA ALA A 204 -23.10 7.08 -5.50
C ALA A 204 -22.07 6.03 -5.94
N ILE A 205 -22.44 5.14 -6.87
CA ILE A 205 -21.62 4.07 -7.41
C ILE A 205 -21.69 4.10 -8.93
N GLU A 206 -20.52 4.17 -9.57
CA GLU A 206 -20.33 4.15 -11.02
C GLU A 206 -19.57 2.87 -11.39
N ARG A 207 -20.11 2.10 -12.34
CA ARG A 207 -19.42 0.93 -12.91
C ARG A 207 -18.37 1.37 -13.91
N LEU A 208 -17.22 0.72 -13.88
CA LEU A 208 -16.11 1.05 -14.77
C LEU A 208 -15.85 -0.10 -15.73
N ASP A 209 -15.59 0.25 -17.00
CA ASP A 209 -15.05 -0.66 -18.01
C ASP A 209 -13.63 -0.21 -18.35
N ASN A 210 -12.68 -0.64 -17.53
CA ASN A 210 -11.26 -0.31 -17.69
C ASN A 210 -10.48 -1.50 -18.23
N ASP A 211 -9.28 -1.23 -18.74
CA ASP A 211 -8.33 -2.27 -19.08
C ASP A 211 -7.52 -2.75 -17.87
N ILE A 212 -7.05 -3.99 -17.97
CA ILE A 212 -6.15 -4.58 -16.98
C ILE A 212 -4.81 -3.88 -17.09
N VAL A 213 -4.31 -3.39 -15.97
CA VAL A 213 -2.96 -2.85 -15.86
C VAL A 213 -2.03 -3.96 -15.39
N ASN A 214 -1.09 -4.34 -16.27
CA ASN A 214 -0.01 -5.26 -15.94
C ASN A 214 1.16 -4.49 -15.32
N ILE A 215 1.78 -5.08 -14.30
CA ILE A 215 2.84 -4.44 -13.51
C ILE A 215 4.02 -5.40 -13.41
N HIS A 216 5.16 -4.99 -13.97
CA HIS A 216 6.41 -5.75 -13.89
C HIS A 216 7.35 -5.11 -12.87
N TYR A 217 7.94 -5.94 -12.02
CA TYR A 217 8.83 -5.49 -10.95
C TYR A 217 10.30 -5.71 -11.33
N PRO A 218 11.21 -4.80 -10.91
CA PRO A 218 12.63 -4.96 -11.16
C PRO A 218 13.20 -5.97 -10.16
N VAL A 219 13.06 -7.26 -10.47
CA VAL A 219 13.57 -8.36 -9.66
C VAL A 219 14.44 -9.26 -10.53
N GLN A 220 15.74 -9.28 -10.24
CA GLN A 220 16.71 -10.16 -10.89
C GLN A 220 16.60 -11.58 -10.36
N GLN A 221 16.39 -11.72 -9.04
CA GLN A 221 16.26 -13.03 -8.40
C GLN A 221 15.29 -12.99 -7.22
N TYR A 222 14.31 -13.90 -7.25
CA TYR A 222 13.38 -14.08 -6.14
C TYR A 222 13.96 -14.97 -5.02
N PRO A 223 13.75 -14.62 -3.74
CA PRO A 223 14.22 -15.42 -2.62
C PRO A 223 13.46 -16.75 -2.52
N THR A 224 14.18 -17.86 -2.38
CA THR A 224 13.58 -19.18 -2.12
C THR A 224 13.08 -19.29 -0.67
N LYS A 225 13.84 -18.69 0.26
CA LYS A 225 13.51 -18.57 1.69
C LYS A 225 13.46 -17.10 2.08
N ILE A 226 12.44 -16.73 2.83
CA ILE A 226 12.22 -15.33 3.25
C ILE A 226 12.66 -15.17 4.71
N SER A 227 13.78 -14.47 4.91
CA SER A 227 14.20 -13.86 6.17
C SER A 227 13.84 -12.37 6.14
N SER A 228 13.22 -11.85 7.21
CA SER A 228 12.92 -10.41 7.29
C SER A 228 13.99 -9.71 8.10
N HIS A 229 14.65 -8.75 7.48
CA HIS A 229 15.48 -7.76 8.15
C HIS A 229 14.62 -6.84 9.00
N ASN A 230 15.20 -6.32 10.09
CA ASN A 230 14.52 -5.42 11.01
C ASN A 230 15.50 -4.54 11.78
N PHE A 231 15.40 -3.21 11.59
CA PHE A 231 16.26 -2.22 12.27
C PHE A 231 16.17 -2.24 13.80
N ASP A 232 15.04 -2.65 14.37
CA ASP A 232 14.90 -2.76 15.83
C ASP A 232 15.70 -3.94 16.41
N LYS A 233 16.09 -4.91 15.57
CA LYS A 233 16.87 -6.10 15.96
C LYS A 233 18.33 -6.01 15.54
N ASN A 234 18.56 -5.56 14.31
CA ASN A 234 19.88 -5.30 13.75
C ASN A 234 19.82 -3.94 13.04
N PRO A 235 20.54 -2.91 13.52
CA PRO A 235 20.49 -1.59 12.93
C PRO A 235 21.09 -1.52 11.52
N VAL A 236 21.84 -2.54 11.09
CA VAL A 236 22.46 -2.60 9.77
C VAL A 236 21.76 -3.65 8.92
N VAL A 237 21.40 -3.25 7.70
CA VAL A 237 20.89 -4.12 6.65
C VAL A 237 21.77 -3.96 5.43
N GLU A 238 22.41 -5.05 5.02
CA GLU A 238 23.42 -5.04 3.95
C GLU A 238 23.30 -6.32 3.12
N GLY A 239 23.63 -6.19 1.84
CA GLY A 239 23.68 -7.29 0.89
C GLY A 239 23.65 -6.78 -0.54
N VAL A 240 23.66 -7.71 -1.49
CA VAL A 240 23.42 -7.40 -2.90
C VAL A 240 21.91 -7.18 -3.10
N LEU A 241 21.52 -6.02 -3.62
CA LEU A 241 20.11 -5.73 -3.93
C LEU A 241 19.68 -6.56 -5.15
N LEU A 242 18.94 -7.65 -4.94
CA LEU A 242 18.48 -8.55 -6.00
C LEU A 242 17.18 -8.10 -6.65
N GLY A 243 16.43 -7.20 -6.01
CA GLY A 243 15.20 -6.70 -6.59
C GLY A 243 14.33 -5.89 -5.65
N ILE A 244 13.21 -5.40 -6.18
CA ILE A 244 12.24 -4.59 -5.45
C ILE A 244 10.84 -5.01 -5.86
N LYS A 245 9.98 -5.36 -4.89
CA LYS A 245 8.57 -5.68 -5.15
C LYS A 245 7.67 -5.09 -4.08
N GLY A 246 6.73 -4.25 -4.51
CA GLY A 246 5.90 -3.44 -3.63
C GLY A 246 6.71 -2.52 -2.72
N GLN A 247 6.59 -2.71 -1.42
CA GLN A 247 7.31 -1.91 -0.41
C GLN A 247 8.52 -2.65 0.18
N TYR A 248 8.99 -3.70 -0.50
CA TYR A 248 10.10 -4.54 -0.07
C TYR A 248 11.33 -4.36 -0.94
N LEU A 249 12.49 -4.13 -0.31
CA LEU A 249 13.78 -4.38 -0.94
C LEU A 249 14.16 -5.84 -0.69
N ILE A 250 14.67 -6.49 -1.73
CA ILE A 250 15.08 -7.89 -1.72
C ILE A 250 16.60 -7.93 -1.82
N PHE A 251 17.25 -8.40 -0.77
CA PHE A 251 18.67 -8.67 -0.72
C PHE A 251 18.92 -10.18 -0.77
N ASP A 252 20.13 -10.57 -1.16
CA ASP A 252 20.65 -11.93 -0.99
C ASP A 252 20.65 -12.41 0.48
N THR A 253 20.74 -11.49 1.44
CA THR A 253 20.69 -11.77 2.88
C THR A 253 19.27 -11.80 3.48
N GLY A 254 18.26 -11.35 2.74
CA GLY A 254 16.88 -11.28 3.22
C GLY A 254 16.09 -10.11 2.64
N VAL A 255 14.88 -9.87 3.15
CA VAL A 255 14.00 -8.80 2.66
C VAL A 255 13.72 -7.78 3.75
N ILE A 256 13.53 -6.51 3.37
CA ILE A 256 13.10 -5.45 4.29
C ILE A 256 11.88 -4.71 3.74
N ASN A 257 10.84 -4.57 4.56
CA ASN A 257 9.68 -3.72 4.25
C ASN A 257 10.01 -2.29 4.68
N ILE A 258 10.23 -1.39 3.72
CA ILE A 258 10.63 0.00 3.98
C ILE A 258 9.50 0.79 4.64
N ARG A 259 8.25 0.58 4.22
CA ARG A 259 7.07 1.25 4.79
C ARG A 259 6.89 0.96 6.28
N LYS A 260 7.32 -0.21 6.77
CA LYS A 260 7.31 -0.53 8.20
C LYS A 260 8.17 0.44 9.01
N PHE A 261 9.27 0.92 8.42
CA PHE A 261 10.26 1.78 9.05
C PHE A 261 10.09 3.25 8.67
N THR A 262 8.89 3.67 8.22
CA THR A 262 8.57 5.10 8.10
C THR A 262 8.93 5.82 9.41
N SER A 263 9.54 7.00 9.27
CA SER A 263 10.10 7.86 10.32
C SER A 263 11.43 7.42 10.94
N TYR A 264 11.97 6.26 10.57
CA TYR A 264 13.32 5.88 10.99
C TYR A 264 14.33 6.67 10.17
N GLU A 265 15.26 7.34 10.84
CA GLU A 265 16.39 7.96 10.14
C GLU A 265 17.45 6.91 9.81
N VAL A 266 17.77 6.82 8.52
CA VAL A 266 18.67 5.80 7.99
C VAL A 266 19.70 6.47 7.08
N SER A 267 20.94 5.98 7.08
CA SER A 267 21.92 6.25 6.03
C SER A 267 21.90 5.15 4.98
N VAL A 268 22.05 5.51 3.71
CA VAL A 268 22.23 4.60 2.58
C VAL A 268 23.59 4.83 1.92
N GLU A 269 24.27 3.73 1.62
CA GLU A 269 25.56 3.66 0.95
C GLU A 269 25.50 2.60 -0.16
N ALA A 270 25.92 2.95 -1.38
CA ALA A 270 26.26 2.00 -2.42
C ALA A 270 27.74 1.63 -2.23
N LEU A 271 28.04 0.33 -2.16
CA LEU A 271 29.37 -0.21 -1.81
C LEU A 271 30.19 -0.59 -3.05
#